data_AF-A0A7X8MLS5-F1
#
_entry.id   AF-A0A7X8MLS5-F1
#
_cell.length_a   1.000
_cell.length_b   1.000
_cell.length_c   1.000
_cell.angle_alpha   90.00
_cell.angle_beta   90.00
_cell.angle_gamma   90.00
#
_symmetry.space_group_name_H-M   'P 1'
#
loop_
_entity.id
_entity.type
_entity.pdbx_description
1 polymer ?
#
loop_
_entity_poly.entity_id
_entity_poly.type
_entity_poly.pdbx_seq_one_letter_code
_entity_poly.pdbx_strand_id
1 'polypeptide(L)'
;MSNACEGPTGKIMVIIHGISGSTQYLLNGLKPVDGRSLGTFGDIHHFYNNYTEILDKTQTAVNNRLDERIAGLNDTEVQLDTRIREGIARRTAEVDGQIAEVRAKIDNATNIVTRCAYKVKCWIAVSLRSRSISRPFSRQNLELRRVQTEKAMLIRNRAEFVKKGCSDVLDNHTFIADNMSFYIGAIGEETVINALSRLPDEYHLFNDVNLRFSPPIHWREKNDYIKSSQIDHIVVGPTGLFLVETKNWKLSDIETRSDKLVYQVRRSSLALWYYLRKHYARNNVPKTR
;
A
#
# COMPACT_ATOMS: atom_id res chain seq x y z
N MET A 1 29.98 10.23 -36.08
CA MET A 1 29.10 9.15 -36.57
C MET A 1 27.94 9.08 -35.60
N SER A 2 26.98 10.01 -35.68
CA SER A 2 25.80 9.96 -36.55
C SER A 2 25.05 8.63 -36.43
N ASN A 3 23.95 8.65 -35.69
CA ASN A 3 22.69 8.08 -36.12
C ASN A 3 21.58 8.99 -35.61
N ALA A 4 21.19 9.91 -36.49
CA ALA A 4 19.96 10.68 -36.39
C ALA A 4 18.79 9.77 -36.80
N CYS A 5 17.82 9.61 -35.91
CA CYS A 5 16.47 9.22 -36.29
C CYS A 5 15.63 10.49 -36.38
N GLU A 6 15.35 10.92 -37.61
CA GLU A 6 14.36 11.96 -37.91
C GLU A 6 12.95 11.34 -37.92
N GLY A 7 12.03 12.00 -37.20
CA GLY A 7 10.60 11.74 -37.09
C GLY A 7 9.93 12.90 -36.33
N PRO A 8 8.64 13.18 -36.56
CA PRO A 8 8.09 14.50 -36.92
C PRO A 8 8.24 15.54 -35.80
N THR A 9 8.86 16.70 -36.13
CA THR A 9 8.96 17.94 -35.33
C THR A 9 8.65 17.75 -33.84
N GLY A 10 9.57 17.11 -33.13
CA GLY A 10 9.55 17.04 -31.67
C GLY A 10 9.52 18.46 -31.15
N LYS A 11 8.34 18.91 -30.71
CA LYS A 11 8.14 20.26 -30.19
C LYS A 11 9.07 20.38 -29.01
N ILE A 12 10.11 21.17 -29.18
CA ILE A 12 11.11 21.38 -28.15
C ILE A 12 10.43 22.20 -27.05
N MET A 13 10.33 21.64 -25.84
CA MET A 13 9.55 22.20 -24.71
C MET A 13 10.49 22.66 -23.59
N VAL A 14 9.98 23.56 -22.75
CA VAL A 14 10.62 24.04 -21.52
C VAL A 14 11.25 22.90 -20.71
N ILE A 15 12.39 23.18 -20.10
CA ILE A 15 13.06 22.22 -19.22
C ILE A 15 12.46 22.35 -17.82
N ILE A 16 11.76 21.31 -17.36
CA ILE A 16 11.06 21.30 -16.06
C ILE A 16 11.95 20.65 -14.98
N HIS A 17 12.04 21.31 -13.83
CA HIS A 17 12.79 20.90 -12.65
C HIS A 17 11.83 20.80 -11.46
N GLY A 18 11.81 19.65 -10.78
CA GLY A 18 10.94 19.41 -9.64
C GLY A 18 9.47 19.24 -10.02
N ILE A 19 8.63 19.04 -9.00
CA ILE A 19 7.18 18.86 -9.11
C ILE A 19 6.46 19.86 -8.21
N SER A 20 5.13 19.92 -8.28
CA SER A 20 4.31 20.71 -7.35
C SER A 20 4.65 20.36 -5.89
N GLY A 21 4.75 21.38 -5.04
CA GLY A 21 5.02 21.20 -3.61
C GLY A 21 3.83 20.53 -2.92
N SER A 22 2.62 20.90 -3.34
CA SER A 22 1.38 20.24 -2.92
C SER A 22 1.33 18.77 -3.35
N THR A 23 1.73 18.45 -4.59
CA THR A 23 1.86 17.06 -5.05
C THR A 23 2.89 16.30 -4.21
N GLN A 24 4.07 16.87 -3.99
CA GLN A 24 5.12 16.23 -3.19
C GLN A 24 4.66 15.93 -1.75
N TYR A 25 3.91 16.83 -1.13
CA TYR A 25 3.34 16.61 0.19
C TYR A 25 2.41 15.39 0.21
N LEU A 26 1.51 15.28 -0.77
CA LEU A 26 0.57 14.16 -0.86
C LEU A 26 1.28 12.84 -1.12
N LEU A 27 2.24 12.82 -2.05
CA LEU A 27 3.03 11.63 -2.37
C LEU A 27 3.74 11.06 -1.14
N ASN A 28 4.23 11.92 -0.26
CA ASN A 28 4.94 11.50 0.96
C ASN A 28 4.03 10.86 2.02
N GLY A 29 2.71 11.10 1.96
CA GLY A 29 1.75 10.58 2.94
C GLY A 29 0.94 9.37 2.46
N LEU A 30 0.99 9.05 1.16
CA LEU A 30 0.19 7.99 0.56
C LEU A 30 0.88 6.63 0.57
N LYS A 31 0.10 5.58 0.82
CA LYS A 31 0.53 4.19 0.76
C LYS A 31 0.28 3.59 -0.63
N PRO A 32 1.01 2.54 -1.04
CA PRO A 32 0.66 1.77 -2.23
C PRO A 32 -0.74 1.14 -2.13
N VAL A 33 -1.45 1.09 -3.24
CA VAL A 33 -2.75 0.40 -3.38
C VAL A 33 -2.57 -0.73 -4.39
N ASP A 34 -2.95 -1.95 -4.03
CA ASP A 34 -2.80 -3.15 -4.88
C ASP A 34 -1.35 -3.35 -5.41
N GLY A 35 -0.36 -3.00 -4.60
CA GLY A 35 1.06 -3.09 -4.98
C GLY A 35 1.52 -2.03 -5.99
N ARG A 36 0.69 -1.04 -6.31
CA ARG A 36 1.05 0.11 -7.14
C ARG A 36 1.20 1.35 -6.28
N SER A 37 2.32 2.05 -6.44
CA SER A 37 2.52 3.36 -5.83
C SER A 37 1.63 4.39 -6.53
N LEU A 38 1.00 5.28 -5.76
CA LEU A 38 0.42 6.52 -6.26
C LEU A 38 1.58 7.51 -6.49
N GLY A 39 2.31 7.34 -7.59
CA GLY A 39 3.64 7.96 -7.80
C GLY A 39 3.61 9.35 -8.43
N THR A 40 2.48 9.73 -9.01
CA THR A 40 2.28 11.02 -9.68
C THR A 40 0.99 11.68 -9.20
N PHE A 41 0.85 13.00 -9.42
CA PHE A 41 -0.43 13.66 -9.17
C PHE A 41 -1.58 13.05 -9.99
N GLY A 42 -1.31 12.61 -11.22
CA GLY A 42 -2.28 11.91 -12.05
C GLY A 42 -2.83 10.65 -11.38
N ASP A 43 -1.96 9.86 -10.74
CA ASP A 43 -2.37 8.67 -9.98
C ASP A 43 -3.23 9.04 -8.77
N ILE A 44 -2.84 10.07 -8.01
CA ILE A 44 -3.60 10.57 -6.86
C ILE A 44 -4.99 11.05 -7.30
N HIS A 45 -5.04 11.84 -8.38
CA HIS A 45 -6.27 12.40 -8.92
C HIS A 45 -7.20 11.30 -9.43
N HIS A 46 -6.66 10.32 -10.17
CA HIS A 46 -7.39 9.14 -10.59
C HIS A 46 -7.92 8.34 -9.40
N PHE A 47 -7.07 8.09 -8.39
CA PHE A 47 -7.47 7.38 -7.18
C PHE A 47 -8.63 8.08 -6.46
N TYR A 48 -8.52 9.38 -6.24
CA TYR A 48 -9.54 10.14 -5.53
C TYR A 48 -10.87 10.17 -6.28
N ASN A 49 -10.85 10.41 -7.59
CA ASN A 49 -12.07 10.48 -8.40
C ASN A 49 -12.74 9.11 -8.61
N ASN A 50 -11.99 8.01 -8.54
CA ASN A 50 -12.50 6.65 -8.74
C ASN A 50 -12.48 5.84 -7.43
N TYR A 51 -12.48 6.51 -6.28
CA TYR A 51 -12.32 5.87 -4.96
C TYR A 51 -13.34 4.74 -4.73
N THR A 52 -14.61 4.96 -5.04
CA THR A 52 -15.67 3.97 -4.81
C THR A 52 -15.47 2.71 -5.65
N GLU A 53 -15.09 2.87 -6.91
CA GLU A 53 -14.80 1.75 -7.82
C GLU A 53 -13.54 0.99 -7.38
N ILE A 54 -12.48 1.70 -6.98
CA ILE A 54 -11.24 1.10 -6.48
C ILE A 54 -11.51 0.32 -5.19
N LEU A 55 -12.30 0.89 -4.27
CA LEU A 55 -12.68 0.23 -3.03
C LEU A 55 -13.49 -1.04 -3.29
N ASP A 56 -14.49 -0.98 -4.18
CA ASP A 56 -15.32 -2.14 -4.53
C ASP A 56 -14.49 -3.26 -5.19
N LYS A 57 -13.60 -2.90 -6.12
CA LYS A 57 -12.64 -3.84 -6.73
C LYS A 57 -11.73 -4.48 -5.69
N THR A 58 -11.18 -3.69 -4.77
CA THR A 58 -10.31 -4.18 -3.69
C THR A 58 -11.07 -5.13 -2.76
N GLN A 59 -12.27 -4.74 -2.35
CA GLN A 59 -13.15 -5.54 -1.50
C GLN A 59 -13.53 -6.86 -2.18
N THR A 60 -13.84 -6.83 -3.47
CA THR A 60 -14.13 -8.03 -4.26
C THR A 60 -12.91 -8.94 -4.34
N ALA A 61 -11.73 -8.40 -4.63
CA ALA A 61 -10.49 -9.18 -4.69
C ALA A 61 -10.15 -9.83 -3.34
N VAL A 62 -10.30 -9.12 -2.22
CA VAL A 62 -10.08 -9.66 -0.88
C VAL A 62 -11.11 -10.74 -0.54
N ASN A 63 -12.38 -10.54 -0.87
CA ASN A 63 -13.41 -11.56 -0.67
C ASN A 63 -13.12 -12.82 -1.47
N ASN A 64 -12.77 -12.69 -2.76
CA ASN A 64 -12.44 -13.84 -3.59
C ASN A 64 -11.27 -14.65 -3.02
N ARG A 65 -10.20 -13.97 -2.54
CA ARG A 65 -9.07 -14.65 -1.88
C ARG A 65 -9.49 -15.38 -0.60
N LEU A 66 -10.40 -14.80 0.18
CA LEU A 66 -10.94 -15.46 1.37
C LEU A 66 -11.78 -16.67 0.99
N ASP A 67 -12.60 -16.57 -0.05
CA ASP A 67 -13.42 -17.68 -0.55
C ASP A 67 -12.57 -18.83 -1.08
N GLU A 68 -11.54 -18.53 -1.87
CA GLU A 68 -10.54 -19.51 -2.32
C GLU A 68 -9.85 -20.20 -1.14
N ARG A 69 -9.45 -19.44 -0.11
CA ARG A 69 -8.82 -20.01 1.09
C ARG A 69 -9.78 -20.91 1.87
N ILE A 70 -11.03 -20.48 2.05
CA ILE A 70 -12.06 -21.26 2.74
C ILE A 70 -12.38 -22.55 1.96
N ALA A 71 -12.48 -22.47 0.64
CA ALA A 71 -12.67 -23.63 -0.22
C ALA A 71 -11.50 -24.64 -0.09
N GLY A 72 -10.25 -24.17 -0.17
CA GLY A 72 -9.07 -25.04 0.00
C GLY A 72 -8.98 -25.68 1.40
N LEU A 73 -9.38 -24.96 2.46
CA LEU A 73 -9.49 -25.52 3.80
C LEU A 73 -10.61 -26.56 3.89
N ASN A 74 -11.73 -26.33 3.22
CA ASN A 74 -12.84 -27.28 3.16
C ASN A 74 -12.44 -28.57 2.45
N ASP A 75 -11.72 -28.48 1.32
CA ASP A 75 -11.20 -29.64 0.61
C ASP A 75 -10.21 -30.43 1.49
N THR A 76 -9.32 -29.72 2.19
CA THR A 76 -8.37 -30.33 3.13
C THR A 76 -9.09 -31.04 4.29
N GLU A 77 -10.15 -30.43 4.83
CA GLU A 77 -10.99 -31.02 5.87
C GLU A 77 -11.63 -32.32 5.39
N VAL A 78 -12.27 -32.31 4.22
CA VAL A 78 -12.92 -33.50 3.64
C VAL A 78 -11.90 -34.61 3.39
N GLN A 79 -10.73 -34.28 2.87
CA GLN A 79 -9.66 -35.26 2.63
C GLN A 79 -9.13 -35.88 3.93
N LEU A 80 -8.87 -35.06 4.95
CA LEU A 80 -8.41 -35.53 6.26
C LEU A 80 -9.47 -36.40 6.94
N ASP A 81 -10.72 -35.97 6.94
CA ASP A 81 -11.82 -36.73 7.54
C ASP A 81 -12.01 -38.08 6.87
N THR A 82 -12.01 -38.10 5.53
CA THR A 82 -12.10 -39.35 4.74
C THR A 82 -10.92 -40.28 5.07
N ARG A 83 -9.68 -39.76 5.07
CA ARG A 83 -8.48 -40.55 5.37
C ARG A 83 -8.49 -41.12 6.79
N ILE A 84 -8.95 -40.33 7.77
CA ILE A 84 -9.09 -40.77 9.16
C ILE A 84 -10.16 -41.87 9.24
N ARG A 85 -11.32 -41.67 8.61
CA ARG A 85 -12.44 -42.62 8.63
C ARG A 85 -12.08 -43.96 8.01
N GLU A 86 -11.51 -43.94 6.80
CA GLU A 86 -11.03 -45.15 6.12
C GLU A 86 -9.87 -45.82 6.87
N GLY A 87 -8.97 -45.03 7.46
CA GLY A 87 -7.89 -45.53 8.29
C GLY A 87 -8.41 -46.24 9.55
N ILE A 88 -9.37 -45.64 10.25
CA ILE A 88 -10.04 -46.23 11.41
C ILE A 88 -10.74 -47.52 11.01
N ALA A 89 -11.48 -47.54 9.90
CA ALA A 89 -12.17 -48.74 9.42
C ALA A 89 -11.18 -49.90 9.16
N ARG A 90 -10.08 -49.63 8.44
CA ARG A 90 -9.02 -50.63 8.19
C ARG A 90 -8.37 -51.12 9.48
N ARG A 91 -8.00 -50.20 10.38
CA ARG A 91 -7.37 -50.56 11.66
C ARG A 91 -8.32 -51.34 12.57
N THR A 92 -9.61 -51.03 12.50
CA THR A 92 -10.66 -51.77 13.21
C THR A 92 -10.70 -53.22 12.73
N ALA A 93 -10.77 -53.44 11.42
CA ALA A 93 -10.75 -54.79 10.84
C ALA A 93 -9.47 -55.57 11.21
N GLU A 94 -8.31 -54.92 11.18
CA GLU A 94 -7.04 -55.55 11.54
C GLU A 94 -6.99 -55.98 13.03
N VAL A 95 -7.37 -55.07 13.94
CA VAL A 95 -7.38 -55.36 15.38
C VAL A 95 -8.42 -56.41 15.72
N ASP A 96 -9.60 -56.37 15.10
CA ASP A 96 -10.65 -57.37 15.30
C ASP A 96 -10.25 -58.74 14.75
N GLY A 97 -9.57 -58.78 13.59
CA GLY A 97 -8.98 -60.01 13.04
C GLY A 97 -7.95 -60.64 13.97
N GLN A 98 -7.05 -59.83 14.55
CA GLN A 98 -6.07 -60.30 15.55
C GLN A 98 -6.75 -60.85 16.80
N ILE A 99 -7.81 -60.19 17.29
CA ILE A 99 -8.60 -60.68 18.43
C ILE A 99 -9.28 -62.00 18.08
N ALA A 100 -9.87 -62.13 16.89
CA ALA A 100 -10.51 -63.36 16.43
C ALA A 100 -9.52 -64.52 16.32
N GLU A 101 -8.30 -64.28 15.83
CA GLU A 101 -7.25 -65.29 15.77
C GLU A 101 -6.84 -65.79 17.17
N VAL A 102 -6.70 -64.87 18.14
CA VAL A 102 -6.43 -65.25 19.54
C VAL A 102 -7.59 -66.06 20.12
N ARG A 103 -8.84 -65.73 19.80
CA ARG A 103 -10.02 -66.52 20.20
C ARG A 103 -9.99 -67.93 19.62
N ALA A 104 -9.70 -68.08 18.33
CA ALA A 104 -9.56 -69.40 17.71
C ALA A 104 -8.44 -70.24 18.38
N LYS A 105 -7.33 -69.61 18.79
CA LYS A 105 -6.25 -70.28 19.56
C LYS A 105 -6.71 -70.73 20.95
N ILE A 106 -7.66 -70.03 21.59
CA ILE A 106 -8.27 -70.47 22.87
C ILE A 106 -9.13 -71.72 22.66
N ASP A 107 -9.90 -71.75 21.57
CA ASP A 107 -10.82 -72.85 21.27
C ASP A 107 -10.08 -74.13 20.89
N ASN A 108 -8.96 -74.00 20.17
CA ASN A 108 -8.14 -75.12 19.73
C ASN A 108 -7.08 -75.58 20.77
N ALA A 109 -6.95 -74.90 21.92
CA ALA A 109 -5.93 -75.25 22.93
C ALA A 109 -6.34 -76.47 23.76
N THR A 110 -5.54 -77.54 23.67
CA THR A 110 -5.74 -78.78 24.45
C THR A 110 -5.22 -78.69 25.88
N ASN A 111 -4.21 -77.85 26.14
CA ASN A 111 -3.61 -77.66 27.47
C ASN A 111 -4.24 -76.47 28.22
N ILE A 112 -4.65 -76.69 29.47
CA ILE A 112 -5.27 -75.69 30.36
C ILE A 112 -4.38 -74.46 30.56
N VAL A 113 -3.08 -74.63 30.76
CA VAL A 113 -2.13 -73.53 30.97
C VAL A 113 -2.04 -72.67 29.71
N THR A 114 -1.90 -73.31 28.54
CA THR A 114 -1.86 -72.63 27.24
C THR A 114 -3.17 -71.88 26.96
N ARG A 115 -4.31 -72.50 27.29
CA ARG A 115 -5.63 -71.89 27.14
C ARG A 115 -5.80 -70.67 28.05
N CYS A 116 -5.36 -70.75 29.31
CA CYS A 116 -5.35 -69.61 30.24
C CYS A 116 -4.46 -68.47 29.74
N ALA A 117 -3.27 -68.77 29.22
CA ALA A 117 -2.38 -67.76 28.65
C ALA A 117 -3.04 -67.03 27.46
N TYR A 118 -3.72 -67.73 26.56
CA TYR A 118 -4.44 -67.10 25.45
C TYR A 118 -5.66 -66.30 25.92
N LYS A 119 -6.38 -66.74 26.97
CA LYS A 119 -7.46 -65.95 27.58
C LYS A 119 -6.97 -64.61 28.11
N VAL A 120 -5.84 -64.58 28.82
CA VAL A 120 -5.22 -63.33 29.30
C VAL A 120 -4.84 -62.44 28.12
N LYS A 121 -4.19 -62.98 27.08
CA LYS A 121 -3.84 -62.22 25.85
C LYS A 121 -5.09 -61.64 25.18
N CYS A 122 -6.16 -62.41 25.05
CA CYS A 122 -7.42 -61.94 24.47
C CYS A 122 -8.04 -60.80 25.30
N TRP A 123 -8.05 -60.93 26.63
CA TRP A 123 -8.57 -59.90 27.52
C TRP A 123 -7.79 -58.58 27.40
N ILE A 124 -6.46 -58.64 27.32
CA ILE A 124 -5.60 -57.46 27.09
C ILE A 124 -5.92 -56.83 25.73
N ALA A 125 -6.00 -57.64 24.67
CA ALA A 125 -6.26 -57.16 23.32
C ALA A 125 -7.63 -56.46 23.20
N VAL A 126 -8.67 -57.03 23.80
CA VAL A 126 -10.01 -56.43 23.88
C VAL A 126 -9.98 -55.13 24.69
N SER A 127 -9.32 -55.15 25.87
CA SER A 127 -9.22 -53.97 26.74
C SER A 127 -8.48 -52.80 26.08
N LEU A 128 -7.48 -53.08 25.24
CA LEU A 128 -6.69 -52.05 24.55
C LEU A 128 -7.21 -51.71 23.15
N ARG A 129 -8.26 -52.38 22.66
CA ARG A 129 -8.80 -52.25 21.29
C ARG A 129 -8.99 -50.80 20.87
N SER A 130 -9.75 -50.02 21.64
CA SER A 130 -10.06 -48.61 21.30
C SER A 130 -8.80 -47.76 21.19
N ARG A 131 -7.84 -47.95 22.11
CA ARG A 131 -6.55 -47.23 22.09
C ARG A 131 -5.70 -47.66 20.90
N SER A 132 -5.68 -48.95 20.55
CA SER A 132 -4.95 -49.50 19.40
C SER A 132 -5.52 -49.06 18.05
N ILE A 133 -6.82 -48.75 17.99
CA ILE A 133 -7.48 -48.20 16.81
C ILE A 133 -7.24 -46.69 16.70
N SER A 134 -7.45 -45.92 17.78
CA SER A 134 -7.47 -44.45 17.74
C SER A 134 -6.08 -43.79 17.79
N ARG A 135 -5.12 -44.36 18.53
CA ARG A 135 -3.81 -43.75 18.76
C ARG A 135 -3.03 -43.38 17.48
N PRO A 136 -2.99 -44.22 16.43
CA PRO A 136 -2.31 -43.89 15.18
C PRO A 136 -2.83 -42.62 14.49
N PHE A 137 -4.11 -42.29 14.68
CA PHE A 137 -4.78 -41.16 14.02
C PHE A 137 -4.76 -39.87 14.84
N SER A 138 -4.10 -39.85 16.00
CA SER A 138 -4.05 -38.69 16.89
C SER A 138 -3.50 -37.43 16.22
N ARG A 139 -2.42 -37.56 15.43
CA ARG A 139 -1.81 -36.45 14.69
C ARG A 139 -2.76 -35.89 13.62
N GLN A 140 -3.40 -36.76 12.85
CA GLN A 140 -4.34 -36.35 11.80
C GLN A 140 -5.60 -35.71 12.39
N ASN A 141 -6.10 -36.21 13.51
CA ASN A 141 -7.21 -35.57 14.24
C ASN A 141 -6.85 -34.19 14.76
N LEU A 142 -5.61 -33.98 15.23
CA LEU A 142 -5.12 -32.65 15.62
C LEU A 142 -5.08 -31.70 14.42
N GLU A 143 -4.60 -32.18 13.27
CA GLU A 143 -4.56 -31.42 12.02
C GLU A 143 -5.97 -31.06 11.53
N LEU A 144 -6.91 -32.01 11.54
CA LEU A 144 -8.31 -31.77 11.22
C LEU A 144 -8.92 -30.66 12.09
N ARG A 145 -8.68 -30.71 13.41
CA ARG A 145 -9.13 -29.66 14.33
C ARG A 145 -8.52 -28.30 14.02
N ARG A 146 -7.24 -28.24 13.62
CA ARG A 146 -6.59 -26.99 13.22
C ARG A 146 -7.24 -26.40 11.98
N VAL A 147 -7.46 -27.21 10.94
CA VAL A 147 -8.13 -26.80 9.70
C VAL A 147 -9.54 -26.29 9.99
N GLN A 148 -10.31 -27.01 10.80
CA GLN A 148 -11.66 -26.60 11.21
C GLN A 148 -11.68 -25.28 11.98
N THR A 149 -10.72 -25.10 12.90
CA THR A 149 -10.60 -23.86 13.69
C THR A 149 -10.21 -22.69 12.79
N GLU A 150 -9.25 -22.87 11.89
CA GLU A 150 -8.85 -21.83 10.93
C GLU A 150 -10.02 -21.44 10.02
N LYS A 151 -10.73 -22.42 9.44
CA LYS A 151 -11.91 -22.18 8.60
C LYS A 151 -12.98 -21.40 9.37
N ALA A 152 -13.30 -21.81 10.60
CA ALA A 152 -14.27 -21.12 11.44
C ALA A 152 -13.83 -19.68 11.79
N MET A 153 -12.54 -19.47 12.02
CA MET A 153 -11.97 -18.14 12.28
C MET A 153 -12.12 -17.22 11.07
N LEU A 154 -11.81 -17.70 9.86
CA LEU A 154 -11.95 -16.93 8.62
C LEU A 154 -13.41 -16.55 8.35
N ILE A 155 -14.34 -17.48 8.56
CA ILE A 155 -15.78 -17.23 8.39
C ILE A 155 -16.28 -16.22 9.42
N ARG A 156 -15.96 -16.43 10.70
CA ARG A 156 -16.42 -15.57 11.79
C ARG A 156 -15.89 -14.14 11.69
N ASN A 157 -14.62 -13.98 11.36
CA ASN A 157 -13.94 -12.68 11.33
C ASN A 157 -13.86 -12.10 9.90
N ARG A 158 -14.70 -12.56 8.96
CA ARG A 158 -14.64 -12.17 7.55
C ARG A 158 -14.61 -10.66 7.36
N ALA A 159 -15.50 -9.94 8.04
CA ALA A 159 -15.60 -8.48 7.93
C ALA A 159 -14.30 -7.77 8.36
N GLU A 160 -13.61 -8.31 9.38
CA GLU A 160 -12.34 -7.75 9.86
C GLU A 160 -11.20 -8.01 8.85
N PHE A 161 -11.15 -9.21 8.26
CA PHE A 161 -10.19 -9.51 7.20
C PHE A 161 -10.40 -8.64 5.96
N VAL A 162 -11.67 -8.42 5.55
CA VAL A 162 -12.00 -7.52 4.45
C VAL A 162 -11.59 -6.08 4.78
N LYS A 163 -11.94 -5.58 5.97
CA LYS A 163 -11.55 -4.24 6.42
C LYS A 163 -10.03 -4.07 6.42
N LYS A 164 -9.29 -5.07 6.92
CA LYS A 164 -7.82 -5.06 6.93
C LYS A 164 -7.25 -5.12 5.52
N GLY A 165 -7.85 -5.91 4.62
CA GLY A 165 -7.43 -5.96 3.22
C GLY A 165 -7.66 -4.66 2.46
N CYS A 166 -8.67 -3.88 2.85
CA CYS A 166 -8.96 -2.57 2.27
C CYS A 166 -8.34 -1.39 3.02
N SER A 167 -7.51 -1.62 4.05
CA SER A 167 -7.06 -0.55 4.96
C SER A 167 -6.30 0.55 4.23
N ASP A 168 -5.43 0.20 3.28
CA ASP A 168 -4.62 1.20 2.58
C ASP A 168 -5.47 2.09 1.67
N VAL A 169 -6.52 1.55 1.04
CA VAL A 169 -7.48 2.34 0.24
C VAL A 169 -8.25 3.30 1.13
N LEU A 170 -8.74 2.83 2.28
CA LEU A 170 -9.47 3.64 3.24
C LEU A 170 -8.58 4.74 3.84
N ASP A 171 -7.39 4.38 4.31
CA ASP A 171 -6.42 5.28 4.91
C ASP A 171 -5.98 6.37 3.92
N ASN A 172 -5.70 6.01 2.66
CA ASN A 172 -5.32 6.98 1.63
C ASN A 172 -6.45 7.96 1.32
N HIS A 173 -7.68 7.48 1.20
CA HIS A 173 -8.83 8.36 0.96
C HIS A 173 -9.06 9.31 2.14
N THR A 174 -8.98 8.81 3.37
CA THR A 174 -9.03 9.65 4.58
C THR A 174 -7.90 10.66 4.61
N PHE A 175 -6.67 10.24 4.29
CA PHE A 175 -5.52 11.14 4.25
C PHE A 175 -5.71 12.28 3.25
N ILE A 176 -6.21 12.00 2.03
CA ILE A 176 -6.49 13.05 1.04
C ILE A 176 -7.63 13.95 1.53
N ALA A 177 -8.70 13.38 2.12
CA ALA A 177 -9.83 14.13 2.65
C ALA A 177 -9.40 15.10 3.77
N ASP A 178 -8.56 14.64 4.69
CA ASP A 178 -8.03 15.44 5.79
C ASP A 178 -7.04 16.52 5.31
N ASN A 179 -6.43 16.31 4.13
CA ASN A 179 -5.46 17.22 3.51
C ASN A 179 -6.00 17.86 2.21
N MET A 180 -7.31 18.12 2.16
CA MET A 180 -7.99 18.61 0.97
C MET A 180 -7.40 19.91 0.41
N SER A 181 -6.86 20.78 1.27
CA SER A 181 -6.18 22.01 0.84
C SER A 181 -4.97 21.74 -0.05
N PHE A 182 -4.17 20.72 0.28
CA PHE A 182 -3.03 20.29 -0.55
C PHE A 182 -3.51 19.64 -1.85
N TYR A 183 -4.58 18.84 -1.80
CA TYR A 183 -5.16 18.27 -3.02
C TYR A 183 -5.64 19.35 -4.00
N ILE A 184 -6.37 20.34 -3.50
CA ILE A 184 -6.83 21.49 -4.30
C ILE A 184 -5.65 22.35 -4.78
N GLY A 185 -4.62 22.52 -3.94
CA GLY A 185 -3.37 23.21 -4.28
C GLY A 185 -2.63 22.52 -5.42
N ALA A 186 -2.48 21.20 -5.35
CA ALA A 186 -1.87 20.38 -6.39
C ALA A 186 -2.61 20.52 -7.73
N ILE A 187 -3.96 20.48 -7.74
CA ILE A 187 -4.73 20.76 -8.96
C ILE A 187 -4.34 22.11 -9.58
N GLY A 188 -4.23 23.16 -8.76
CA GLY A 188 -3.85 24.49 -9.20
C GLY A 188 -2.43 24.53 -9.77
N GLU A 189 -1.46 24.06 -8.99
CA GLU A 189 -0.03 24.07 -9.34
C GLU A 189 0.23 23.23 -10.60
N GLU A 190 -0.36 22.04 -10.71
CA GLU A 190 -0.23 21.17 -11.89
C GLU A 190 -0.87 21.81 -13.14
N THR A 191 -1.97 22.55 -12.98
CA THR A 191 -2.57 23.32 -14.09
C THR A 191 -1.62 24.40 -14.59
N VAL A 192 -0.94 25.11 -13.68
CA VAL A 192 0.06 26.13 -14.02
C VAL A 192 1.29 25.49 -14.67
N ILE A 193 1.80 24.38 -14.13
CA ILE A 193 2.92 23.62 -14.71
C ILE A 193 2.57 23.20 -16.14
N ASN A 194 1.36 22.68 -16.38
CA ASN A 194 0.90 22.28 -17.71
C ASN A 194 0.70 23.45 -18.69
N ALA A 195 0.44 24.67 -18.18
CA ALA A 195 0.39 25.86 -19.01
C ALA A 195 1.81 26.32 -19.38
N LEU A 196 2.71 26.38 -18.39
CA LEU A 196 4.10 26.78 -18.54
C LEU A 196 4.94 25.77 -19.32
N SER A 197 4.54 24.49 -19.35
CA SER A 197 5.18 23.41 -20.12
C SER A 197 5.21 23.68 -21.63
N ARG A 198 4.38 24.63 -22.11
CA ARG A 198 4.27 25.03 -23.51
C ARG A 198 5.30 26.08 -23.93
N LEU A 199 6.08 26.61 -22.99
CA LEU A 199 7.18 27.53 -23.31
C LEU A 199 8.29 26.80 -24.10
N PRO A 200 9.10 27.53 -24.88
CA PRO A 200 10.29 26.96 -25.56
C PRO A 200 11.32 26.38 -24.56
N ASP A 201 12.22 25.52 -25.04
CA ASP A 201 13.36 24.97 -24.25
C ASP A 201 14.38 25.99 -23.78
N GLU A 202 14.40 27.18 -24.39
CA GLU A 202 15.20 28.29 -23.86
C GLU A 202 14.75 28.73 -22.46
N TYR A 203 13.57 28.28 -22.02
CA TYR A 203 13.07 28.49 -20.67
C TYR A 203 13.30 27.26 -19.77
N HIS A 204 13.54 27.54 -18.49
CA HIS A 204 13.62 26.59 -17.41
C HIS A 204 12.51 26.88 -16.39
N LEU A 205 11.72 25.87 -16.05
CA LEU A 205 10.68 25.93 -15.02
C LEU A 205 11.16 25.19 -13.78
N PHE A 206 11.30 25.88 -12.66
CA PHE A 206 11.63 25.30 -11.36
C PHE A 206 10.40 25.31 -10.47
N ASN A 207 9.95 24.13 -10.03
CA ASN A 207 8.79 23.98 -9.15
C ASN A 207 9.24 23.73 -7.70
N ASP A 208 8.41 24.14 -6.74
CA ASP A 208 8.61 23.96 -5.29
C ASP A 208 9.99 24.43 -4.79
N VAL A 209 10.34 25.68 -5.13
CA VAL A 209 11.63 26.25 -4.77
C VAL A 209 11.61 26.69 -3.31
N ASN A 210 12.41 26.00 -2.49
CA ASN A 210 12.50 26.23 -1.05
C ASN A 210 13.80 26.94 -0.68
N LEU A 211 13.71 28.23 -0.34
CA LEU A 211 14.83 29.05 0.09
C LEU A 211 14.91 29.11 1.62
N ARG A 212 16.13 29.00 2.17
CA ARG A 212 16.39 29.11 3.63
C ARG A 212 17.52 30.10 3.89
N PHE A 213 17.38 30.91 4.93
CA PHE A 213 18.29 32.01 5.25
C PHE A 213 18.78 31.92 6.71
N SER A 214 20.10 31.97 6.86
CA SER A 214 20.78 32.12 8.14
C SER A 214 21.96 33.10 7.95
N PRO A 215 21.91 34.29 8.58
CA PRO A 215 20.82 34.81 9.41
C PRO A 215 19.54 35.09 8.59
N PRO A 216 18.36 35.20 9.25
CA PRO A 216 17.11 35.56 8.58
C PRO A 216 17.17 36.96 7.92
N ILE A 217 16.42 37.17 6.85
CA ILE A 217 16.33 38.47 6.18
C ILE A 217 15.34 39.36 6.93
N HIS A 218 15.77 40.55 7.35
CA HIS A 218 14.86 41.55 7.94
C HIS A 218 14.09 42.31 6.84
N TRP A 219 12.78 42.06 6.73
CA TRP A 219 11.86 42.78 5.85
C TRP A 219 11.31 44.03 6.55
N ARG A 220 12.07 45.13 6.42
CA ARG A 220 11.82 46.39 7.12
C ARG A 220 10.40 46.96 6.94
N GLU A 221 9.86 46.92 5.72
CA GLU A 221 8.52 47.47 5.42
C GLU A 221 7.40 46.81 6.23
N LYS A 222 7.54 45.51 6.52
CA LYS A 222 6.56 44.74 7.29
C LYS A 222 7.03 44.44 8.71
N ASN A 223 8.20 44.94 9.10
CA ASN A 223 8.85 44.66 10.38
C ASN A 223 8.86 43.16 10.73
N ASP A 224 9.24 42.34 9.75
CA ASP A 224 9.19 40.87 9.86
C ASP A 224 10.50 40.24 9.39
N TYR A 225 10.76 38.99 9.78
CA TYR A 225 11.96 38.24 9.43
C TYR A 225 11.64 37.02 8.56
N ILE A 226 12.34 36.92 7.44
CA ILE A 226 12.21 35.81 6.49
C ILE A 226 13.32 34.79 6.79
N LYS A 227 12.94 33.70 7.48
CA LYS A 227 13.82 32.54 7.72
C LYS A 227 13.84 31.60 6.52
N SER A 228 12.70 31.46 5.86
CA SER A 228 12.53 30.66 4.65
C SER A 228 11.43 31.25 3.78
N SER A 229 11.44 30.87 2.51
CA SER A 229 10.38 31.16 1.54
C SER A 229 10.21 29.95 0.62
N GLN A 230 9.00 29.44 0.54
CA GLN A 230 8.60 28.49 -0.50
C GLN A 230 8.02 29.30 -1.65
N ILE A 231 8.37 28.92 -2.88
CA ILE A 231 7.95 29.57 -4.11
C ILE A 231 7.42 28.48 -5.03
N ASP A 232 6.15 28.60 -5.44
CA ASP A 232 5.48 27.56 -6.22
C ASP A 232 6.22 27.30 -7.54
N HIS A 233 6.49 28.37 -8.31
CA HIS A 233 7.20 28.26 -9.58
C HIS A 233 8.15 29.45 -9.83
N ILE A 234 9.31 29.15 -10.41
CA ILE A 234 10.24 30.13 -11.00
C ILE A 234 10.46 29.76 -12.45
N VAL A 235 10.21 30.71 -13.35
CA VAL A 235 10.52 30.59 -14.78
C VAL A 235 11.73 31.44 -15.10
N VAL A 236 12.75 30.85 -15.71
CA VAL A 236 13.97 31.53 -16.13
C VAL A 236 14.12 31.36 -17.64
N GLY A 237 14.34 32.44 -18.37
CA GLY A 237 14.59 32.36 -19.81
C GLY A 237 15.25 33.63 -20.36
N PRO A 238 15.33 33.77 -21.69
CA PRO A 238 16.05 34.87 -22.35
C PRO A 238 15.53 36.26 -21.98
N THR A 239 14.24 36.36 -21.65
CA THR A 239 13.57 37.62 -21.33
C THR A 239 13.64 37.99 -19.85
N GLY A 240 14.11 37.08 -19.00
CA GLY A 240 14.29 37.35 -17.57
C GLY A 240 13.88 36.19 -16.66
N LEU A 241 13.63 36.56 -15.40
CA LEU A 241 13.21 35.66 -14.34
C LEU A 241 11.82 36.08 -13.85
N PHE A 242 10.91 35.11 -13.77
CA PHE A 242 9.53 35.31 -13.35
C PHE A 242 9.23 34.41 -12.15
N LEU A 243 8.65 35.00 -11.11
CA LEU A 243 8.09 34.28 -9.98
C LEU A 243 6.60 34.13 -10.21
N VAL A 244 6.10 32.90 -10.14
CA VAL A 244 4.67 32.60 -10.30
C VAL A 244 4.19 31.91 -9.03
N GLU A 245 3.21 32.53 -8.39
CA GLU A 245 2.51 32.01 -7.22
C GLU A 245 1.14 31.50 -7.66
N THR A 246 0.75 30.32 -7.17
CA THR A 246 -0.47 29.65 -7.59
C THR A 246 -1.51 29.66 -6.47
N LYS A 247 -2.75 29.97 -6.84
CA LYS A 247 -3.91 29.88 -5.95
C LYS A 247 -5.10 29.33 -6.71
N ASN A 248 -5.68 28.24 -6.21
CA ASN A 248 -6.92 27.67 -6.72
C ASN A 248 -8.11 28.26 -5.94
N TRP A 249 -8.48 29.49 -6.30
CA TRP A 249 -9.48 30.29 -5.59
C TRP A 249 -10.77 30.44 -6.39
N LYS A 250 -11.90 30.55 -5.70
CA LYS A 250 -13.15 30.99 -6.32
C LYS A 250 -13.10 32.50 -6.54
N LEU A 251 -13.92 33.02 -7.46
CA LEU A 251 -13.96 34.45 -7.77
C LEU A 251 -14.17 35.33 -6.52
N SER A 252 -15.06 34.91 -5.61
CA SER A 252 -15.33 35.59 -4.33
C SER A 252 -14.11 35.65 -3.39
N ASP A 253 -13.18 34.69 -3.48
CA ASP A 253 -11.96 34.70 -2.68
C ASP A 253 -10.93 35.69 -3.22
N ILE A 254 -10.94 35.97 -4.53
CA ILE A 254 -10.01 36.94 -5.13
C ILE A 254 -10.27 38.33 -4.56
N GLU A 255 -11.53 38.77 -4.52
CA GLU A 255 -11.92 40.09 -4.03
C GLU A 255 -11.58 40.28 -2.53
N THR A 256 -11.61 39.20 -1.75
CA THR A 256 -11.45 39.26 -0.29
C THR A 256 -10.04 38.90 0.20
N ARG A 257 -9.20 38.24 -0.62
CA ARG A 257 -7.89 37.69 -0.19
C ARG A 257 -6.70 38.19 -1.00
N SER A 258 -6.90 39.09 -1.96
CA SER A 258 -5.83 39.63 -2.83
C SER A 258 -4.64 40.20 -2.04
N ASP A 259 -4.87 40.91 -0.93
CA ASP A 259 -3.79 41.48 -0.12
C ASP A 259 -2.82 40.43 0.45
N LYS A 260 -3.35 39.26 0.82
CA LYS A 260 -2.52 38.15 1.33
C LYS A 260 -1.65 37.57 0.21
N LEU A 261 -2.20 37.44 -1.00
CA LEU A 261 -1.45 36.98 -2.17
C LEU A 261 -0.35 37.99 -2.53
N VAL A 262 -0.68 39.29 -2.59
CA VAL A 262 0.30 40.35 -2.84
C VAL A 262 1.40 40.32 -1.78
N TYR A 263 1.06 40.13 -0.50
CA TYR A 263 2.04 39.96 0.57
C TYR A 263 2.96 38.76 0.32
N GLN A 264 2.41 37.59 -0.03
CA GLN A 264 3.18 36.37 -0.32
C GLN A 264 4.14 36.58 -1.49
N VAL A 265 3.66 37.12 -2.61
CA VAL A 265 4.48 37.40 -3.79
C VAL A 265 5.60 38.39 -3.46
N ARG A 266 5.32 39.46 -2.70
CA ARG A 266 6.35 40.45 -2.30
C ARG A 266 7.39 39.85 -1.36
N ARG A 267 6.95 39.02 -0.40
CA ARG A 267 7.85 38.29 0.51
C ARG A 267 8.78 37.36 -0.26
N SER A 268 8.23 36.54 -1.15
CA SER A 268 8.97 35.57 -1.95
C SER A 268 9.91 36.26 -2.95
N SER A 269 9.48 37.37 -3.55
CA SER A 269 10.33 38.19 -4.43
C SER A 269 11.53 38.77 -3.69
N LEU A 270 11.32 39.29 -2.47
CA LEU A 270 12.43 39.80 -1.65
C LEU A 270 13.41 38.68 -1.29
N ALA A 271 12.89 37.52 -0.86
CA ALA A 271 13.71 36.36 -0.53
C ALA A 271 14.56 35.90 -1.74
N LEU A 272 13.93 35.78 -2.91
CA LEU A 272 14.62 35.39 -4.13
C LEU A 272 15.70 36.40 -4.54
N TRP A 273 15.41 37.69 -4.46
CA TRP A 273 16.41 38.72 -4.74
C TRP A 273 17.63 38.63 -3.81
N TYR A 274 17.41 38.43 -2.50
CA TYR A 274 18.52 38.24 -1.55
C TYR A 274 19.35 36.99 -1.87
N TYR A 275 18.67 35.89 -2.22
CA TYR A 275 19.33 34.65 -2.63
C TYR A 275 20.19 34.89 -3.87
N LEU A 276 19.61 35.41 -4.96
CA LEU A 276 20.32 35.69 -6.20
C LEU A 276 21.48 36.65 -5.96
N ARG A 277 21.28 37.76 -5.25
CA ARG A 277 22.34 38.74 -4.96
C ARG A 277 23.54 38.09 -4.25
N LYS A 278 23.31 37.15 -3.32
CA LYS A 278 24.40 36.43 -2.63
C LYS A 278 25.22 35.58 -3.61
N HIS A 279 24.55 34.94 -4.58
CA HIS A 279 25.20 34.08 -5.57
C HIS A 279 25.77 34.86 -6.77
N TYR A 280 25.29 36.07 -7.04
CA TYR A 280 25.75 36.95 -8.13
C TYR A 280 26.71 38.07 -7.68
N ALA A 281 27.02 38.19 -6.38
CA ALA A 281 27.93 39.22 -5.89
C ALA A 281 29.40 38.97 -6.33
N ARG A 282 29.81 39.74 -7.36
CA ARG A 282 31.04 40.55 -7.47
C ARG A 282 32.21 40.19 -8.41
N ASN A 283 32.29 39.03 -9.07
CA ASN A 283 33.45 38.79 -9.98
C ASN A 283 33.16 38.70 -11.49
N ASN A 284 31.91 38.44 -11.93
CA ASN A 284 31.65 38.10 -13.34
C ASN A 284 30.47 38.83 -14.00
N VAL A 285 29.97 39.95 -13.44
CA VAL A 285 28.96 40.74 -14.17
C VAL A 285 29.69 41.60 -15.20
N PRO A 286 29.47 41.43 -16.52
CA PRO A 286 30.06 42.31 -17.52
C PRO A 286 29.62 43.74 -17.19
N LYS A 287 30.59 44.64 -16.99
CA LYS A 287 30.29 46.06 -16.89
C LYS A 287 29.70 46.46 -18.24
N THR A 288 28.40 46.73 -18.27
CA THR A 288 27.75 47.35 -19.43
C THR A 288 28.46 48.66 -19.71
N ARG A 289 29.06 48.77 -20.90
CA ARG A 289 29.64 49.99 -21.43
C ARG A 289 28.55 51.01 -21.75
#